data_AF-A0A4Q7RT13-F1
#
_entry.id   AF-A0A4Q7RT13-F1
#
_cell.length_a   1.000
_cell.length_b   1.000
_cell.length_c   1.000
_cell.angle_alpha   90.00
_cell.angle_beta   90.00
_cell.angle_gamma   90.00
#
_symmetry.space_group_name_H-M   'P 1'
#
loop_
_entity.id
_entity.type
_entity.pdbx_description
1 polymer ?
#
loop_
_entity_poly.entity_id
_entity_poly.type
_entity_poly.pdbx_seq_one_letter_code
_entity_poly.pdbx_strand_id
1 'polypeptide(L)'
;MPTLIKRPDNITERQKMILASLQQGHKGTLQVSPLSGGFTGYVRVFNVARNVDELIPWGSVLAMIRRGFVRLDGDSLQTSTSIVLCVKPAEGV
;
A
#
# COMPACT_ATOMS: atom_id res chain seq x y z
N MET A 1 -0.47 20.89 -23.49
CA MET A 1 -0.12 20.79 -22.06
C MET A 1 -0.96 19.68 -21.46
N PRO A 2 -0.39 18.58 -20.92
CA PRO A 2 -1.21 17.53 -20.35
C PRO A 2 -1.80 18.06 -19.04
N THR A 3 -3.13 18.11 -19.01
CA THR A 3 -3.96 18.57 -17.90
C THR A 3 -3.59 17.76 -16.66
N LEU A 4 -2.99 18.41 -15.66
CA LEU A 4 -2.83 17.83 -14.32
C LEU A 4 -4.22 17.45 -13.84
N ILE A 5 -4.52 16.15 -13.84
CA ILE A 5 -5.76 15.62 -13.27
C ILE A 5 -5.66 15.85 -11.76
N LYS A 6 -6.07 17.03 -11.28
CA LYS A 6 -6.44 17.27 -9.88
C LYS A 6 -7.70 16.46 -9.61
N ARG A 7 -7.56 15.14 -9.43
CA ARG A 7 -8.61 14.37 -8.75
C ARG A 7 -8.60 14.86 -7.31
N PRO A 8 -9.76 15.24 -6.72
CA PRO A 8 -9.82 15.55 -5.30
C PRO A 8 -9.42 14.27 -4.55
N ASP A 9 -8.19 14.30 -4.02
CA ASP A 9 -7.52 13.27 -3.25
C ASP A 9 -8.25 13.03 -1.91
N ASN A 10 -9.45 12.47 -1.95
CA ASN A 10 -10.09 11.88 -0.77
C ASN A 10 -9.39 10.54 -0.44
N ILE A 11 -8.07 10.64 -0.21
CA ILE A 11 -7.26 9.63 0.46
C ILE A 11 -7.41 9.91 1.95
N THR A 12 -7.85 8.91 2.69
CA THR A 12 -8.03 9.04 4.14
C THR A 12 -6.67 9.24 4.82
N GLU A 13 -6.64 9.78 6.03
CA GLU A 13 -5.40 9.92 6.82
C GLU A 13 -4.63 8.60 6.92
N ARG A 14 -5.35 7.48 7.02
CA ARG A 14 -4.76 6.13 7.01
C ARG A 14 -4.06 5.81 5.69
N GLN A 15 -4.66 6.16 4.55
CA GLN A 15 -4.05 5.93 3.23
C GLN A 15 -2.85 6.86 2.98
N LYS A 16 -2.91 8.10 3.48
CA LYS A 16 -1.76 9.02 3.47
C LYS A 16 -0.59 8.45 4.28
N MET A 17 -0.85 7.89 5.46
CA MET A 17 0.17 7.22 6.28
C MET A 17 0.82 6.06 5.52
N ILE A 18 0.03 5.24 4.82
CA ILE A 18 0.57 4.14 4.01
C ILE A 18 1.48 4.65 2.90
N LEU A 19 1.07 5.71 2.18
CA LEU A 19 1.91 6.31 1.15
C LEU A 19 3.22 6.85 1.72
N ALA A 20 3.16 7.60 2.81
CA ALA A 20 4.34 8.17 3.45
C ALA A 20 5.32 7.08 3.90
N SER A 21 4.81 6.00 4.49
CA SER A 21 5.59 4.84 4.89
C SER A 21 6.34 4.23 3.71
N LEU A 22 5.63 3.92 2.63
CA LEU A 22 6.23 3.29 1.47
C LEU A 22 7.17 4.24 0.71
N GLN A 23 6.89 5.55 0.70
CA GLN A 23 7.74 6.56 0.03
C GLN A 23 9.09 6.72 0.72
N GLN A 24 9.15 6.46 2.02
CA GLN A 24 10.39 6.43 2.80
C GLN A 24 11.14 5.09 2.70
N GLY A 25 10.64 4.15 1.88
CA GLY A 25 11.26 2.84 1.67
C GLY A 25 10.89 1.80 2.72
N HIS A 26 9.95 2.08 3.63
CA HIS A 26 9.41 1.06 4.51
C HIS A 26 8.51 0.10 3.73
N LYS A 27 8.37 -1.13 4.23
CA LYS A 27 7.53 -2.16 3.61
C LYS A 27 6.17 -2.22 4.28
N GLY A 28 5.11 -2.40 3.48
CA GLY A 28 3.79 -2.77 3.97
C GLY A 28 3.60 -4.28 3.90
N THR A 29 3.86 -5.01 4.98
CA THR A 29 3.89 -6.48 4.99
C THR A 29 2.50 -7.07 5.15
N LEU A 30 2.10 -7.98 4.26
CA LEU A 30 0.86 -8.75 4.40
C LEU A 30 0.95 -9.63 5.64
N GLN A 31 -0.04 -9.56 6.53
CA GLN A 31 -0.09 -10.44 7.69
C GLN A 31 -0.72 -11.77 7.29
N VAL A 32 0.00 -12.85 7.57
CA VAL A 32 -0.44 -14.23 7.37
C VAL A 32 -0.61 -14.92 8.71
N SER A 33 -1.62 -15.77 8.82
CA SER A 33 -1.87 -16.57 10.00
C SER A 33 -0.81 -17.67 10.10
N PRO A 34 -0.12 -17.82 11.24
CA PRO A 34 0.85 -18.89 11.42
C PRO A 34 0.19 -20.28 11.45
N LEU A 35 -1.11 -20.36 11.75
CA LEU A 35 -1.85 -21.63 11.85
C LEU A 35 -2.38 -22.10 10.50
N SER A 36 -2.85 -21.18 9.66
CA SER A 36 -3.48 -21.52 8.37
C SER A 36 -2.63 -21.16 7.15
N GLY A 37 -1.54 -20.42 7.33
CA GLY A 37 -0.73 -19.85 6.23
C GLY A 37 -1.48 -18.81 5.39
N GLY A 38 -2.75 -18.53 5.69
CA GLY A 38 -3.61 -17.64 4.92
C GLY A 38 -3.48 -16.19 5.34
N PHE A 39 -3.73 -15.29 4.38
CA PHE A 39 -3.81 -13.85 4.62
C PHE A 39 -4.90 -13.53 5.66
N THR A 40 -4.57 -12.75 6.69
CA THR A 40 -5.48 -12.45 7.81
C THR A 40 -6.43 -11.30 7.53
N GLY A 41 -6.30 -10.62 6.38
CA GLY A 41 -7.07 -9.41 6.09
C GLY A 41 -6.40 -8.12 6.57
N TYR A 42 -5.16 -8.17 7.05
CA TYR A 42 -4.43 -7.00 7.55
C TYR A 42 -3.05 -6.86 6.90
N VAL A 43 -2.63 -5.61 6.74
CA VAL A 43 -1.29 -5.24 6.28
C VAL A 43 -0.61 -4.47 7.39
N ARG A 44 0.57 -4.90 7.80
CA ARG A 44 1.41 -4.17 8.76
C ARG A 44 2.16 -3.10 8.01
N VAL A 45 1.99 -1.85 8.41
CA VAL A 45 2.62 -0.70 7.78
C VAL A 45 3.26 0.16 8.85
N PHE A 46 4.50 0.58 8.62
CA PHE A 46 5.22 1.42 9.56
C PHE A 46 4.70 2.85 9.53
N ASN A 47 4.09 3.32 10.61
CA ASN A 47 3.67 4.70 10.75
C ASN A 47 4.86 5.57 11.13
N VAL A 48 5.43 6.26 10.15
CA VAL A 48 6.57 7.17 10.32
C VAL A 48 6.26 8.29 11.33
N ALA A 49 5.06 8.87 11.29
CA ALA A 49 4.72 9.99 12.16
C ALA A 49 4.69 9.61 13.65
N ARG A 50 4.40 8.33 13.94
CA ARG A 50 4.32 7.80 15.31
C ARG A 50 5.47 6.87 15.67
N ASN A 51 6.35 6.55 14.72
CA ASN A 51 7.47 5.63 14.86
C ASN A 51 7.05 4.23 15.36
N VAL A 52 5.92 3.71 14.86
CA VAL A 52 5.34 2.40 15.27
C VAL A 52 4.73 1.65 14.09
N ASP A 53 4.72 0.33 14.14
CA ASP A 53 3.96 -0.50 13.20
C ASP A 53 2.45 -0.44 13.49
N GLU A 54 1.64 -0.20 12.46
CA GLU A 54 0.19 -0.23 12.54
C GLU A 54 -0.40 -1.33 11.65
N LEU A 55 -1.44 -2.00 12.16
CA LEU A 55 -2.21 -2.97 11.39
C LEU A 55 -3.33 -2.28 10.64
N ILE A 56 -3.26 -2.34 9.32
CA ILE A 56 -4.19 -1.69 8.42
C ILE A 56 -5.13 -2.72 7.80
N PRO A 57 -6.45 -2.52 7.87
CA PRO A 57 -7.40 -3.41 7.22
C PRO A 57 -7.18 -3.44 5.70
N TRP A 58 -7.24 -4.63 5.12
CA TRP A 58 -7.06 -4.85 3.69
C TRP A 58 -7.96 -3.96 2.84
N GLY A 59 -9.19 -3.67 3.27
CA GLY A 59 -10.10 -2.77 2.54
C GLY A 59 -9.51 -1.38 2.27
N SER A 60 -8.68 -0.85 3.18
CA SER A 60 -8.00 0.45 2.98
C SER A 60 -6.93 0.36 1.88
N VAL A 61 -6.18 -0.74 1.87
CA VAL A 61 -5.12 -1.03 0.90
C VAL A 61 -5.72 -1.38 -0.47
N LEU A 62 -6.77 -2.19 -0.51
CA LEU A 62 -7.48 -2.56 -1.73
C LEU A 62 -8.04 -1.33 -2.45
N ALA A 63 -8.56 -0.35 -1.72
CA ALA A 63 -8.99 0.92 -2.29
C ALA A 63 -7.81 1.69 -2.92
N MET A 64 -6.61 1.60 -2.35
CA MET A 64 -5.40 2.20 -2.93
C MET A 64 -4.90 1.44 -4.16
N ILE A 65 -4.98 0.10 -4.14
CA ILE A 65 -4.66 -0.75 -5.31
C ILE A 65 -5.57 -0.44 -6.48
N ARG A 66 -6.89 -0.38 -6.25
CA ARG A 66 -7.88 -0.03 -7.27
C ARG A 66 -7.68 1.37 -7.85
N ARG A 67 -7.09 2.29 -7.08
CA ARG A 67 -6.74 3.64 -7.52
C ARG A 67 -5.36 3.72 -8.18
N GLY A 68 -4.58 2.64 -8.18
CA GLY A 68 -3.26 2.57 -8.80
C GLY A 68 -2.15 3.22 -7.98
N PHE A 69 -2.33 3.43 -6.68
CA PHE A 69 -1.31 4.01 -5.80
C PHE A 69 -0.28 2.99 -5.32
N VAL A 70 -0.75 1.78 -5.05
CA VAL A 70 0.07 0.67 -4.54
C VAL A 70 -0.29 -0.60 -5.31
N ARG A 71 0.61 -1.56 -5.32
CA ARG A 71 0.39 -2.89 -5.87
C ARG A 71 0.97 -3.93 -4.92
N LEU A 72 0.61 -5.19 -5.14
CA LEU A 72 1.30 -6.30 -4.52
C LEU A 72 2.68 -6.48 -5.16
N ASP A 73 3.63 -7.03 -4.41
CA ASP A 73 4.95 -7.43 -4.91
C ASP A 73 4.91 -8.67 -5.82
N GLY A 74 3.82 -9.43 -5.76
CA GLY A 74 3.53 -10.56 -6.64
C GLY A 74 2.16 -10.43 -7.32
N ASP A 75 1.71 -11.50 -7.96
CA ASP A 75 0.49 -11.48 -8.80
C ASP A 75 -0.81 -11.70 -8.01
N SER A 76 -0.70 -12.18 -6.77
CA SER A 76 -1.84 -12.57 -5.92
C SER A 76 -1.51 -12.46 -4.43
N LEU A 77 -2.54 -12.41 -3.57
CA LEU A 77 -2.36 -12.43 -2.11
C LEU A 77 -1.62 -13.67 -1.59
N GLN A 78 -1.62 -14.79 -2.33
CA GLN A 78 -0.91 -16.01 -1.93
C GLN A 78 0.58 -15.97 -2.29
N THR A 79 0.91 -15.32 -3.41
CA THR A 79 2.28 -15.20 -3.92
C THR A 79 2.98 -13.93 -3.44
N SER A 80 2.28 -13.10 -2.67
CA SER A 80 2.75 -11.78 -2.24
C SER A 80 3.09 -11.76 -0.77
N THR A 81 4.11 -10.97 -0.43
CA THR A 81 4.52 -10.76 0.97
C THR A 81 4.30 -9.31 1.39
N SER A 82 4.28 -8.40 0.44
CA SER A 82 4.31 -6.97 0.71
C SER A 82 3.49 -6.19 -0.31
N ILE A 83 3.03 -5.02 0.10
CA ILE A 83 2.58 -3.97 -0.82
C ILE A 83 3.74 -3.04 -1.14
N VAL A 84 3.82 -2.63 -2.40
CA VAL A 84 4.83 -1.71 -2.91
C VAL A 84 4.14 -0.53 -3.59
N LEU A 85 4.81 0.63 -3.62
CA LEU A 85 4.31 1.76 -4.37
C LEU A 85 4.23 1.42 -5.86
N CYS A 86 3.14 1.84 -6.49
CA CYS A 86 3.13 1.97 -7.93
C CYS A 86 3.98 3.19 -8.28
N VAL A 87 5.27 2.98 -8.48
CA VAL A 87 6.07 3.94 -9.23
C VAL A 87 5.48 3.93 -10.63
N LYS A 88 4.89 5.05 -11.07
CA LYS A 88 4.59 5.21 -12.49
C LYS A 88 5.89 4.86 -13.23
N PRO A 89 5.88 4.00 -14.26
CA PRO A 89 7.01 3.95 -15.16
C PRO A 89 7.24 5.40 -15.61
N ALA A 90 8.49 5.86 -15.55
CA ALA A 90 8.89 7.05 -16.25
C ALA A 90 8.60 6.78 -17.74
N GLU A 91 7.42 7.16 -18.22
CA GLU A 91 7.18 7.29 -19.65
C GLU A 91 8.10 8.40 -20.14
N GLY A 92 9.23 7.99 -20.74
CA GLY A 92 10.13 8.88 -21.45
C GLY A 92 11.61 8.62 -21.17
N VAL A 93 12.17 7.60 -21.85
CA VAL A 93 13.35 7.77 -22.70
C VAL A 93 13.17 6.90 -23.94
#